data_AF-A0A2S6F614-F1
#
_entry.id   AF-A0A2S6F614-F1
#
_cell.length_a   1.000
_cell.length_b   1.000
_cell.length_c   1.000
_cell.angle_alpha   90.00
_cell.angle_beta   90.00
_cell.angle_gamma   90.00
#
_symmetry.space_group_name_H-M   'P 1'
#
loop_
_entity.id
_entity.type
_entity.pdbx_description
1 polymer ?
#
loop_
_entity_poly.entity_id
_entity_poly.type
_entity_poly.pdbx_seq_one_letter_code
_entity_poly.pdbx_strand_id
1 'polypeptide(L)'
;MFFIKYTSAMIYDLIILSILFFAYTSVLLLFTHGQAIPPATRWYQCSLFGIAFVYYYASIRFGGQTVGMKAWRFKLTTDSGKKLSKQQIIARFFYFIPATLIAPFCLKGSYTLLHQWTQTGFKKV
;
A
#
# COMPACT_ATOMS: atom_id res chain seq x y z
N MET A 1 3.63 -21.29 -3.34
CA MET A 1 2.28 -20.74 -3.08
C MET A 1 2.30 -19.36 -2.36
N PHE A 2 3.38 -18.56 -2.43
CA PHE A 2 3.43 -17.23 -1.80
C PHE A 2 2.63 -16.17 -2.58
N PHE A 3 2.57 -16.30 -3.91
CA PHE A 3 1.81 -15.40 -4.79
C PHE A 3 0.35 -15.22 -4.35
N ILE A 4 -0.35 -16.32 -4.02
CA ILE A 4 -1.75 -16.26 -3.57
C ILE A 4 -1.87 -15.42 -2.29
N LYS A 5 -0.99 -15.64 -1.29
CA LYS A 5 -1.00 -14.85 -0.05
C LYS A 5 -0.73 -13.38 -0.31
N TYR A 6 0.22 -13.07 -1.19
CA TYR A 6 0.57 -11.72 -1.56
C TYR A 6 -0.62 -10.99 -2.22
N THR A 7 -1.21 -11.61 -3.25
CA THR A 7 -2.36 -11.03 -3.96
C THR A 7 -3.57 -10.89 -3.05
N SER A 8 -3.85 -11.89 -2.21
CA SER A 8 -4.96 -11.82 -1.26
C SER A 8 -4.74 -10.75 -0.17
N ALA A 9 -3.51 -10.52 0.28
CA ALA A 9 -3.20 -9.43 1.20
C ALA A 9 -3.45 -8.06 0.54
N MET A 10 -3.09 -7.90 -0.73
CA MET A 10 -3.38 -6.67 -1.48
C MET A 10 -4.88 -6.42 -1.65
N ILE A 11 -5.66 -7.46 -1.95
CA ILE A 11 -7.12 -7.35 -2.01
C ILE A 11 -7.68 -6.91 -0.65
N TYR A 12 -7.14 -7.48 0.43
CA TYR A 12 -7.54 -7.10 1.79
C TYR A 12 -7.24 -5.62 2.09
N ASP A 13 -6.05 -5.16 1.72
CA ASP A 13 -5.66 -3.75 1.90
C ASP A 13 -6.50 -2.80 1.02
N LEU A 14 -6.95 -3.24 -0.15
CA LEU A 14 -7.87 -2.47 -1.00
C LEU A 14 -9.22 -2.26 -0.31
N ILE A 15 -9.73 -3.27 0.40
CA ILE A 15 -10.96 -3.15 1.20
C ILE A 15 -10.76 -2.13 2.33
N ILE A 16 -9.64 -2.21 3.06
CA ILE A 16 -9.31 -1.25 4.13
C ILE A 16 -9.20 0.18 3.58
N LEU A 17 -8.50 0.37 2.46
CA LEU A 17 -8.39 1.68 1.80
C LEU A 17 -9.76 2.20 1.34
N SER A 18 -10.62 1.32 0.82
CA SER A 18 -11.97 1.69 0.42
C SER A 18 -12.76 2.21 1.62
N ILE A 19 -12.70 1.53 2.77
CA ILE A 19 -13.33 1.97 4.01
C ILE A 19 -12.78 3.32 4.47
N LEU A 20 -11.46 3.53 4.43
CA LEU A 20 -10.84 4.80 4.80
C LEU A 20 -11.27 5.94 3.86
N PHE A 21 -11.37 5.67 2.57
CA PHE A 21 -11.83 6.64 1.58
C PHE A 21 -13.30 6.98 1.80
N PHE A 22 -14.18 5.99 1.97
CA PHE A 22 -15.58 6.23 2.28
C PHE A 22 -15.74 7.05 3.57
N ALA A 23 -15.03 6.70 4.64
CA ALA A 23 -15.08 7.44 5.89
C ALA A 23 -14.65 8.90 5.72
N TYR A 24 -13.53 9.14 5.02
CA TYR A 24 -13.05 10.49 4.74
C TYR A 24 -14.05 11.30 3.90
N THR A 25 -14.57 10.70 2.83
CA THR A 25 -15.55 11.36 1.95
C THR A 25 -16.86 11.63 2.67
N SER A 26 -17.34 10.72 3.52
CA SER A 26 -18.52 10.93 4.34
C SER A 26 -18.36 12.13 5.28
N VAL A 27 -17.18 12.29 5.91
CA VAL A 27 -16.89 13.46 6.74
C VAL A 27 -16.91 14.74 5.90
N LEU A 28 -16.29 14.75 4.72
CA LEU A 28 -16.32 15.91 3.83
C LEU A 28 -17.73 16.28 3.39
N LEU A 29 -18.59 15.29 3.11
CA LEU A 29 -19.97 15.53 2.68
C LEU A 29 -20.81 16.23 3.75
N LEU A 30 -20.51 16.06 5.04
CA LEU A 30 -21.17 16.83 6.11
C LEU A 30 -20.88 18.33 5.98
N PHE A 31 -19.66 18.68 5.57
CA PHE A 31 -19.25 20.08 5.37
C PHE A 31 -19.70 20.65 4.02
N THR A 32 -19.97 19.81 3.02
CA THR A 32 -20.52 20.25 1.72
C THR A 32 -22.05 20.21 1.68
N HIS A 33 -22.73 20.04 2.83
CA HIS A 33 -24.18 19.90 2.91
C HIS A 33 -24.74 18.79 2.00
N GLY A 34 -23.98 17.69 1.86
CA GLY A 34 -24.34 16.56 1.01
C GLY A 34 -24.07 16.78 -0.49
N GLN A 35 -23.53 17.92 -0.91
CA GLN A 35 -23.16 18.16 -2.29
C GLN A 35 -21.98 17.27 -2.69
N ALA A 36 -22.13 16.58 -3.82
CA ALA A 36 -21.09 15.71 -4.34
C ALA A 36 -19.82 16.50 -4.68
N ILE A 37 -18.66 15.92 -4.34
CA ILE A 37 -17.36 16.47 -4.75
C ILE A 37 -17.19 16.17 -6.24
N PRO A 38 -17.02 17.19 -7.12
CA PRO A 38 -16.88 16.96 -8.55
C PRO A 38 -15.71 16.03 -8.91
N PRO A 39 -15.83 15.24 -9.98
CA PRO A 39 -14.69 14.49 -10.49
C PRO A 39 -13.55 15.45 -10.90
N ALA A 40 -12.31 14.94 -10.91
CA ALA A 40 -11.10 15.73 -11.20
C ALA A 40 -10.76 16.86 -10.20
N THR A 41 -11.44 16.91 -9.05
CA THR A 41 -11.07 17.82 -7.95
C THR A 41 -9.69 17.46 -7.39
N ARG A 42 -8.66 18.25 -7.77
CA ARG A 42 -7.24 17.96 -7.45
C ARG A 42 -6.96 17.82 -5.95
N TRP A 43 -7.49 18.72 -5.12
CA TRP A 43 -7.26 18.65 -3.67
C TRP A 43 -7.81 17.35 -3.07
N TYR A 44 -9.00 16.92 -3.50
CA TYR A 44 -9.64 15.70 -3.03
C TYR A 44 -8.85 14.44 -3.46
N GLN A 45 -8.39 14.40 -4.71
CA GLN A 45 -7.52 13.32 -5.20
C GLN A 45 -6.20 13.26 -4.43
N CYS A 46 -5.57 14.40 -4.16
CA CYS A 46 -4.37 14.48 -3.33
C CYS A 46 -4.64 14.00 -1.89
N SER A 47 -5.80 14.31 -1.32
CA SER A 47 -6.19 13.81 0.01
C SER A 47 -6.34 12.30 0.03
N LEU A 48 -7.02 11.69 -0.95
CA LEU A 48 -7.17 10.23 -1.04
C LEU A 48 -5.81 9.54 -1.22
N PHE A 49 -4.95 10.09 -2.08
CA PHE A 49 -3.59 9.61 -2.24
C PHE A 49 -2.80 9.70 -0.93
N GLY A 50 -2.93 10.83 -0.22
CA GLY A 50 -2.32 11.05 1.09
C GLY A 50 -2.79 10.01 2.13
N ILE A 51 -4.08 9.69 2.17
CA ILE A 51 -4.63 8.65 3.04
C ILE A 51 -4.02 7.29 2.73
N ALA A 52 -3.93 6.91 1.45
CA ALA A 52 -3.30 5.66 1.05
C ALA A 52 -1.82 5.58 1.45
N PHE A 53 -1.09 6.68 1.24
CA PHE A 53 0.31 6.79 1.64
C PHE A 53 0.48 6.69 3.16
N VAL A 54 -0.31 7.43 3.94
CA VAL A 54 -0.25 7.41 5.40
C VAL A 54 -0.60 6.02 5.95
N TYR A 55 -1.65 5.38 5.43
CA TYR A 55 -2.03 4.02 5.79
C TYR A 55 -0.86 3.05 5.58
N TYR A 56 -0.29 3.03 4.37
CA TYR A 56 0.82 2.14 4.04
C TYR A 56 2.05 2.45 4.88
N TYR A 57 2.48 3.72 4.90
CA TYR A 57 3.69 4.15 5.58
C TYR A 57 3.62 3.86 7.07
N ALA A 58 2.54 4.23 7.75
CA ALA A 58 2.37 3.99 9.18
C ALA A 58 2.35 2.48 9.49
N SER A 59 1.59 1.70 8.72
CA SER A 59 1.48 0.24 8.91
C SER A 59 2.85 -0.45 8.82
N ILE A 60 3.66 -0.09 7.81
CA ILE A 60 4.99 -0.66 7.64
C ILE A 60 5.99 -0.08 8.65
N ARG A 61 5.95 1.23 8.94
CA ARG A 61 6.91 1.88 9.83
C ARG A 61 6.84 1.36 11.26
N PHE A 62 5.64 1.12 11.77
CA PHE A 62 5.42 0.72 13.16
C PHE A 62 5.26 -0.79 13.32
N GLY A 63 4.63 -1.48 12.36
CA GLY A 63 4.35 -2.92 12.45
C GLY A 63 5.13 -3.80 11.47
N GLY A 64 5.79 -3.23 10.45
CA GLY A 64 6.37 -3.99 9.34
C GLY A 64 5.34 -4.72 8.48
N GLN A 65 4.04 -4.46 8.69
CA GLN A 65 2.92 -5.17 8.09
C GLN A 65 1.72 -4.25 7.92
N THR A 66 1.10 -4.29 6.75
CA THR A 66 -0.28 -3.81 6.56
C THR A 66 -1.29 -4.73 7.22
N VAL A 67 -2.55 -4.30 7.32
CA VAL A 67 -3.63 -5.15 7.86
C VAL A 67 -3.80 -6.41 7.01
N GLY A 68 -3.75 -6.30 5.68
CA GLY A 68 -3.76 -7.46 4.79
C GLY A 68 -2.58 -8.41 5.03
N MET A 69 -1.36 -7.87 5.18
CA MET A 69 -0.19 -8.67 5.51
C MET A 69 -0.32 -9.43 6.85
N LYS A 70 -0.96 -8.81 7.85
CA LYS A 70 -1.25 -9.47 9.14
C LYS A 70 -2.22 -10.63 8.97
N ALA A 71 -3.29 -10.46 8.19
CA ALA A 71 -4.27 -11.51 7.92
C ALA A 71 -3.64 -12.75 7.28
N TRP A 72 -2.63 -12.56 6.42
CA TRP A 72 -1.94 -13.63 5.70
C TRP A 72 -0.59 -14.05 6.33
N ARG A 73 -0.26 -13.55 7.52
CA ARG A 73 0.89 -13.93 8.37
C ARG A 73 2.26 -13.80 7.68
N PHE A 74 2.51 -12.68 7.01
CA PHE A 74 3.85 -12.36 6.52
C PHE A 74 4.16 -10.88 6.70
N LYS A 75 5.44 -10.52 6.84
CA LYS A 75 5.89 -9.15 7.08
C LYS A 75 6.98 -8.72 6.12
N LEU A 76 7.03 -7.41 5.89
CA LEU A 76 8.13 -6.79 5.17
C LEU A 76 9.34 -6.66 6.10
N THR A 77 10.51 -7.03 5.60
CA THR A 77 11.79 -6.93 6.31
C THR A 77 12.88 -6.46 5.36
N THR A 78 14.00 -5.96 5.90
CA THR A 78 15.22 -5.81 5.10
C THR A 78 15.91 -7.17 4.97
N ASP A 79 16.75 -7.32 3.94
CA ASP A 79 17.54 -8.54 3.72
C ASP A 79 18.58 -8.76 4.82
N SER A 80 19.02 -7.67 5.45
CA SER A 80 19.90 -7.66 6.63
C SER A 80 19.18 -7.93 7.96
N GLY A 81 17.85 -8.17 7.95
CA GLY A 81 17.05 -8.39 9.16
C GLY A 81 16.89 -7.16 10.07
N LYS A 82 17.32 -5.99 9.61
CA LYS A 82 17.23 -4.70 10.33
C LYS A 82 15.83 -4.09 10.16
N LYS A 83 15.54 -3.04 10.96
CA LYS A 83 14.32 -2.25 10.77
C LYS A 83 14.36 -1.55 9.41
N LEU A 84 13.22 -1.53 8.71
CA LEU A 84 13.06 -0.82 7.44
C LEU A 84 13.39 0.66 7.59
N SER A 85 14.20 1.19 6.67
CA SER A 85 14.48 2.62 6.62
C SER A 85 13.27 3.38 6.07
N LYS A 86 13.11 4.66 6.45
CA LYS A 86 12.02 5.51 5.92
C LYS A 86 12.09 5.59 4.39
N GLN A 87 13.29 5.69 3.84
CA GLN A 87 13.52 5.73 2.39
C GLN A 87 13.04 4.47 1.69
N GLN A 88 13.29 3.28 2.26
CA GLN A 88 12.83 2.01 1.67
C GLN A 88 11.31 1.90 1.64
N ILE A 89 10.63 2.37 2.71
CA ILE A 89 9.17 2.35 2.78
C ILE A 89 8.58 3.29 1.72
N ILE A 90 9.11 4.52 1.63
CA ILE A 90 8.66 5.51 0.64
C ILE A 90 8.93 5.00 -0.78
N ALA A 91 10.13 4.49 -1.05
CA ALA A 91 10.51 3.94 -2.34
C ALA A 91 9.58 2.79 -2.76
N ARG A 92 9.26 1.85 -1.86
CA ARG A 92 8.31 0.76 -2.18
C ARG A 92 6.93 1.29 -2.55
N PHE A 93 6.44 2.33 -1.89
CA PHE A 93 5.13 2.90 -2.20
C PHE A 93 5.10 3.46 -3.63
N PHE A 94 6.08 4.27 -4.01
CA PHE A 94 6.15 4.87 -5.35
C PHE A 94 6.50 3.85 -6.44
N TYR A 95 7.39 2.90 -6.16
CA TYR A 95 7.79 1.87 -7.11
C TYR A 95 6.76 0.77 -7.31
N PHE A 96 5.72 0.71 -6.47
CA PHE A 96 4.67 -0.29 -6.60
C PHE A 96 3.97 -0.22 -7.97
N ILE A 97 3.67 0.99 -8.47
CA ILE A 97 3.03 1.19 -9.78
C ILE A 97 3.96 0.76 -10.92
N PRO A 98 5.20 1.30 -11.05
CA PRO A 98 6.15 0.82 -12.06
C PRO A 98 6.41 -0.68 -11.99
N ALA A 99 6.56 -1.26 -10.78
CA ALA A 99 6.82 -2.68 -10.61
C ALA A 99 5.63 -3.53 -11.10
N THR A 100 4.40 -3.08 -10.87
CA THR A 100 3.20 -3.81 -11.32
C THR A 100 3.02 -3.70 -12.83
N LEU A 101 3.36 -2.56 -13.44
CA LEU A 101 3.32 -2.38 -14.90
C LEU A 101 4.41 -3.18 -15.62
N ILE A 102 5.63 -3.26 -15.05
CA ILE A 102 6.78 -3.94 -15.67
C ILE A 102 6.75 -5.46 -15.43
N ALA A 103 6.20 -5.92 -14.31
CA ALA A 103 6.15 -7.34 -13.92
C ALA A 103 5.66 -8.29 -15.03
N PRO A 104 4.55 -8.01 -15.75
CA PRO A 104 4.09 -8.86 -16.84
C PRO A 104 5.10 -9.01 -17.98
N PHE A 105 5.80 -7.93 -18.36
CA PHE A 105 6.82 -7.94 -19.42
C PHE A 105 8.06 -8.75 -19.03
N CYS A 106 8.40 -8.75 -17.74
CA CYS A 106 9.54 -9.50 -17.23
C CYS A 106 9.20 -10.95 -16.83
N LEU A 107 7.95 -11.40 -16.96
CA LEU A 107 7.45 -12.69 -16.43
C LEU A 107 7.81 -12.92 -14.95
N LYS A 108 7.90 -11.84 -14.17
CA LYS A 108 8.27 -11.85 -12.75
C LYS A 108 7.13 -11.29 -11.91
N GLY A 109 7.01 -11.74 -10.66
CA GLY A 109 6.09 -11.12 -9.71
C GLY A 109 6.51 -9.68 -9.38
N SER A 110 5.55 -8.78 -9.21
CA SER A 110 5.81 -7.38 -8.81
C SER A 110 6.59 -7.29 -7.50
N TYR A 111 6.37 -8.22 -6.57
CA TYR A 111 7.14 -8.32 -5.33
C TYR A 111 8.63 -8.64 -5.55
N THR A 112 9.01 -9.32 -6.64
CA THR A 112 10.40 -9.63 -6.99
C THR A 112 11.11 -8.38 -7.50
N LEU A 113 10.46 -7.59 -8.35
CA LEU A 113 11.02 -6.30 -8.82
C LEU A 113 11.20 -5.32 -7.65
N LEU A 114 10.19 -5.23 -6.78
CA LEU A 114 10.28 -4.39 -5.58
C LEU A 114 11.41 -4.84 -4.65
N HIS A 115 11.62 -6.15 -4.51
CA HIS A 115 12.73 -6.68 -3.73
C HIS A 115 14.09 -6.24 -4.32
N GLN A 116 14.27 -6.39 -5.64
CA GLN A 116 15.49 -5.97 -6.33
C GLN A 116 15.77 -4.46 -6.18
N TRP A 117 14.76 -3.61 -6.35
CA TRP A 117 14.93 -2.15 -6.33
C TRP A 117 15.05 -1.55 -4.93
N THR A 118 14.51 -2.20 -3.90
CA THR A 118 14.46 -1.63 -2.54
C THR A 118 15.25 -2.43 -1.50
N GLN A 119 15.78 -3.60 -1.85
CA GLN A 119 16.51 -4.50 -0.93
C GLN A 119 15.65 -4.86 0.29
N THR A 120 14.36 -5.11 0.03
CA THR A 120 13.37 -5.49 1.03
C THR A 120 12.64 -6.76 0.63
N GLY A 121 12.55 -7.71 1.55
CA GLY A 121 11.95 -9.02 1.34
C GLY A 121 10.72 -9.25 2.21
N PHE A 122 10.04 -10.35 1.96
CA PHE A 122 8.96 -10.82 2.82
C PHE A 122 9.42 -12.01 3.67
N LYS A 123 9.12 -11.97 4.96
CA LYS A 123 9.36 -13.06 5.91
C LYS A 123 8.03 -13.54 6.48
N LYS A 124 7.86 -14.86 6.60
CA LYS A 124 6.72 -15.43 7.29
C LYS A 124 6.76 -15.05 8.78
N VAL A 125 5.60 -14.75 9.35
CA VAL A 125 5.41 -14.49 10.78
C VAL A 125 4.80 -15.71 11.44
#